data_AF-A0A7J9RMN4-F1
#
_entry.id   AF-A0A7J9RMN4-F1
#
_cell.length_a   1.000
_cell.length_b   1.000
_cell.length_c   1.000
_cell.angle_alpha   90.00
_cell.angle_beta   90.00
_cell.angle_gamma   90.00
#
_symmetry.space_group_name_H-M   'P 1'
#
loop_
_entity.id
_entity.type
_entity.pdbx_description
1 polymer ?
#
loop_
_entity_poly.entity_id
_entity_poly.type
_entity_poly.pdbx_seq_one_letter_code
_entity_poly.pdbx_strand_id
1 'polypeptide(L)'
;MNKKTLFIVISATLLLLAVCSISISAVSASVENPTVIITDYQIYPEILMPGDIAILTITITNTAEAGHAAETEVRRVIHTPPLITTEEKDKRV
;
A
#
# COMPACT_ATOMS: atom_id res chain seq x y z
N MET A 1 61.93 13.13 -4.22
CA MET A 1 60.64 12.98 -4.93
C MET A 1 60.67 13.89 -6.15
N ASN A 2 60.55 13.35 -7.36
CA ASN A 2 60.70 14.14 -8.59
C ASN A 2 59.43 14.98 -8.78
N LYS A 3 59.57 16.27 -9.11
CA LYS A 3 58.43 17.20 -9.29
C LYS A 3 57.37 16.63 -10.24
N LYS A 4 57.80 15.88 -11.27
CA LYS A 4 56.94 15.18 -12.23
C LYS A 4 56.08 14.09 -11.57
N THR A 5 56.64 13.31 -10.65
CA THR A 5 55.93 12.25 -9.93
C THR A 5 54.89 12.83 -8.96
N LEU A 6 55.19 13.99 -8.35
CA LEU A 6 54.24 14.70 -7.49
C LEU A 6 53.00 15.17 -8.27
N PHE A 7 53.18 15.78 -9.44
CA PHE A 7 52.05 16.25 -10.27
C PHE A 7 51.15 15.12 -10.75
N ILE A 8 51.71 13.95 -11.09
CA ILE A 8 50.94 12.79 -11.52
C ILE A 8 50.07 12.25 -10.38
N VAL A 9 50.61 12.18 -9.16
CA VAL A 9 49.86 11.69 -7.99
C VAL A 9 48.70 12.63 -7.66
N ILE A 10 48.91 13.95 -7.70
CA ILE A 10 47.86 14.96 -7.42
C ILE A 10 46.76 14.93 -8.49
N SER A 11 47.14 14.78 -9.76
CA SER A 11 46.17 14.68 -10.86
C SER A 11 45.33 13.40 -10.76
N ALA A 12 45.95 12.28 -10.38
CA ALA A 12 45.25 11.01 -10.23
C ALA A 12 44.27 11.01 -9.06
N THR A 13 44.63 11.61 -7.92
CA THR A 13 43.71 11.74 -6.77
C THR A 13 42.55 12.69 -7.07
N LEU A 14 42.78 13.79 -7.79
CA LEU A 14 41.72 14.72 -8.18
C LEU A 14 40.73 14.07 -9.16
N LEU A 15 41.23 13.30 -10.13
CA LEU A 15 40.39 12.56 -11.08
C LEU A 15 39.53 11.51 -10.36
N LEU A 16 40.11 10.77 -9.42
CA LEU A 16 39.41 9.77 -8.63
C LEU A 16 38.28 10.41 -7.79
N LEU A 17 38.55 11.57 -7.19
CA LEU A 17 37.56 12.31 -6.40
C LEU A 17 36.42 12.85 -7.27
N ALA A 18 36.72 13.32 -8.48
CA ALA A 18 35.73 13.78 -9.44
C ALA A 18 34.79 12.64 -9.91
N VAL A 19 35.35 11.46 -10.20
CA VAL A 19 34.56 10.27 -10.57
C VAL A 19 33.66 9.81 -9.41
N CYS A 20 34.17 9.85 -8.18
CA CYS A 20 33.39 9.46 -6.99
C CYS A 20 32.21 10.43 -6.72
N SER A 21 32.38 11.71 -7.06
CA SER A 21 31.36 12.75 -6.85
C SER A 21 30.14 12.60 -7.77
N ILE A 22 30.32 12.02 -8.96
CA ILE A 22 29.24 11.81 -9.94
C ILE A 22 28.29 10.68 -9.50
N SER A 23 28.79 9.71 -8.73
CA SER A 23 28.03 8.53 -8.32
C SER A 23 27.01 8.76 -7.21
N ILE A 24 27.00 9.94 -6.57
CA ILE A 24 26.15 10.21 -5.38
C ILE A 24 24.77 10.75 -5.78
N SER A 25 24.55 11.17 -7.03
CA SER A 25 23.32 11.86 -7.43
C SER A 25 22.14 10.95 -7.82
N ALA A 26 22.25 9.63 -7.63
CA ALA A 26 21.30 8.68 -8.23
C ALA A 26 20.66 7.71 -7.23
N VAL A 27 20.26 8.13 -6.02
CA VAL A 27 19.31 7.33 -5.21
C VAL A 27 18.42 8.25 -4.37
N SER A 28 17.54 9.01 -5.02
CA SER A 28 16.29 9.39 -4.36
C SER A 28 15.28 8.30 -4.66
N ALA A 29 15.41 7.16 -3.98
CA ALA A 29 14.34 6.18 -3.95
C ALA A 29 13.19 6.83 -3.16
N SER A 30 12.24 7.45 -3.86
CA SER A 30 10.98 7.87 -3.25
C SER A 30 10.29 6.60 -2.78
N VAL A 31 10.30 6.38 -1.46
CA VAL A 31 9.39 5.42 -0.83
C VAL A 31 8.01 6.03 -0.97
N GLU A 32 7.38 5.80 -2.12
CA GLU A 32 5.96 6.09 -2.27
C GLU A 32 5.19 5.06 -1.47
N ASN A 33 4.54 5.52 -0.41
CA ASN A 33 3.59 4.69 0.30
C ASN A 33 2.44 4.40 -0.66
N PRO A 34 2.07 3.11 -0.87
CA PRO A 34 0.94 2.77 -1.72
C PRO A 34 -0.30 3.45 -1.14
N THR A 35 -0.82 4.42 -1.88
CA THR A 35 -1.98 5.20 -1.48
C THR A 35 -3.16 4.66 -2.27
N VAL A 36 -4.19 4.20 -1.58
CA VAL A 36 -5.44 3.73 -2.21
C VAL A 36 -6.60 4.55 -1.70
N ILE A 37 -7.54 4.84 -2.59
CA ILE A 37 -8.80 5.53 -2.26
C ILE A 37 -9.98 4.69 -2.74
N ILE A 38 -11.09 4.76 -2.01
CA ILE A 38 -12.37 4.22 -2.49
C ILE A 38 -13.00 5.31 -3.38
N THR A 39 -13.21 4.99 -4.65
CA THR A 39 -13.79 5.93 -5.62
C THR A 39 -15.28 5.74 -5.81
N ASP A 40 -15.78 4.52 -5.60
CA ASP A 40 -17.19 4.21 -5.72
C ASP A 40 -17.58 3.03 -4.82
N TYR A 41 -18.85 2.99 -4.44
CA TYR A 41 -19.46 1.86 -3.76
C TYR A 41 -20.91 1.70 -4.21
N GLN A 42 -21.32 0.46 -4.42
CA GLN A 42 -22.67 0.11 -4.85
C GLN A 42 -23.16 -1.11 -4.06
N ILE A 43 -24.42 -1.08 -3.64
CA ILE A 43 -25.06 -2.18 -2.93
C ILE A 43 -26.27 -2.66 -3.72
N TYR A 44 -26.35 -3.96 -3.97
CA TYR A 44 -27.49 -4.57 -4.62
C TYR A 44 -28.01 -5.77 -3.81
N PRO A 45 -29.31 -5.84 -3.48
CA PRO A 45 -30.35 -4.84 -3.75
C PRO A 45 -30.24 -3.61 -2.83
N GLU A 46 -30.74 -2.45 -3.29
CA GLU A 46 -30.66 -1.18 -2.55
C GLU A 46 -31.50 -1.18 -1.26
N ILE A 47 -32.55 -2.00 -1.22
CA ILE A 47 -33.43 -2.15 -0.07
C ILE A 47 -33.31 -3.58 0.43
N LEU A 48 -33.02 -3.72 1.73
CA LEU A 48 -32.84 -5.01 2.38
C LEU A 48 -33.90 -5.20 3.46
N MET A 49 -34.50 -6.39 3.47
CA MET A 49 -35.33 -6.86 4.58
C MET A 49 -34.49 -7.73 5.53
N PRO A 50 -34.93 -7.92 6.78
CA PRO A 50 -34.27 -8.83 7.71
C PRO A 50 -34.16 -10.25 7.13
N GLY A 51 -32.92 -10.76 7.04
CA GLY A 51 -32.62 -12.08 6.47
C GLY A 51 -32.12 -12.04 5.02
N ASP A 52 -32.19 -10.87 4.35
CA ASP A 52 -31.71 -10.73 2.98
C ASP A 52 -30.18 -10.69 2.90
N ILE A 53 -29.66 -11.14 1.76
CA ILE A 53 -28.24 -11.08 1.41
C ILE A 53 -28.06 -10.06 0.29
N ALA A 54 -27.14 -9.12 0.51
CA ALA A 54 -26.75 -8.12 -0.47
C ALA A 54 -25.32 -8.35 -0.98
N ILE A 55 -25.06 -7.83 -2.16
CA ILE A 55 -23.73 -7.71 -2.74
C ILE A 55 -23.28 -6.26 -2.59
N LEU A 56 -22.18 -6.04 -1.86
CA LEU A 56 -21.47 -4.77 -1.81
C LEU A 56 -20.30 -4.82 -2.78
N THR A 57 -20.34 -3.96 -3.80
CA THR A 57 -19.25 -3.75 -4.75
C THR A 57 -18.54 -2.45 -4.41
N ILE A 58 -17.21 -2.50 -4.29
CA ILE A 58 -16.37 -1.34 -3.95
C ILE A 58 -15.32 -1.19 -5.04
N THR A 59 -15.14 0.02 -5.55
CA THR A 59 -14.05 0.34 -6.48
C THR A 59 -12.91 1.00 -5.70
N ILE A 60 -11.75 0.34 -5.71
CA ILE A 60 -10.53 0.81 -5.06
C ILE A 60 -9.56 1.27 -6.15
N THR A 61 -9.09 2.50 -6.05
CA THR A 61 -8.13 3.09 -7.00
C THR A 61 -6.80 3.35 -6.31
N ASN A 62 -5.72 2.82 -6.89
CA ASN A 62 -4.36 3.12 -6.47
C ASN A 62 -3.93 4.48 -7.03
N THR A 63 -3.45 5.37 -6.17
CA THR A 63 -2.99 6.72 -6.49
C THR A 63 -1.48 6.89 -6.35
N ALA A 64 -0.71 5.81 -6.10
CA ALA A 64 0.74 5.86 -6.09
C ALA A 64 1.30 5.89 -7.53
N GLU A 65 2.28 6.77 -7.77
CA GLU A 65 2.93 6.97 -9.07
C GLU A 65 3.84 5.78 -9.44
N ALA A 66 4.42 5.11 -8.43
CA ALA A 66 5.31 3.96 -8.50
C ALA A 66 4.72 2.76 -7.74
N GLY A 67 3.62 2.21 -8.25
CA GLY A 67 2.93 1.09 -7.60
C GLY A 67 2.23 0.14 -8.57
N HIS A 68 2.97 -0.47 -9.49
CA HIS A 68 2.46 -1.59 -10.30
C HIS A 68 2.43 -2.88 -9.46
N ALA A 69 1.59 -2.94 -8.44
CA ALA A 69 1.25 -4.17 -7.74
C ALA A 69 -0.27 -4.19 -7.53
N ALA A 70 -0.98 -4.78 -8.48
CA ALA A 70 -2.40 -5.07 -8.33
C ALA A 70 -2.54 -6.31 -7.44
N GLU A 71 -2.55 -6.12 -6.12
CA GLU A 71 -2.89 -7.18 -5.19
C GLU A 71 -4.41 -7.14 -4.94
N THR A 72 -5.12 -8.16 -5.43
CA THR A 72 -6.57 -8.29 -5.23
C THR A 72 -6.79 -9.23 -4.04
N GLU A 73 -7.06 -8.66 -2.87
CA GLU A 73 -7.44 -9.43 -1.68
C GLU A 73 -8.97 -9.41 -1.51
N VAL A 74 -9.62 -10.57 -1.65
CA VAL A 74 -11.05 -10.73 -1.36
C VAL A 74 -11.20 -11.30 0.05
N ARG A 75 -11.43 -10.43 1.05
CA ARG A 75 -11.67 -10.85 2.43
C ARG A 75 -13.17 -10.98 2.71
N ARG A 76 -13.65 -12.21 2.91
CA ARG A 76 -15.03 -12.49 3.31
C ARG A 76 -15.17 -12.33 4.82
N VAL A 77 -15.87 -11.30 5.28
CA VAL A 77 -16.24 -11.14 6.70
C VAL A 77 -17.66 -11.68 6.88
N ILE A 78 -17.77 -12.89 7.43
CA ILE A 78 -19.07 -13.45 7.81
C ILE A 78 -19.38 -12.94 9.22
N HIS A 79 -20.33 -12.01 9.31
CA HIS A 79 -20.91 -11.62 10.59
C HIS A 79 -21.95 -12.68 10.96
N THR A 80 -21.60 -13.61 11.85
CA THR A 80 -22.59 -14.52 12.44
C THR A 80 -23.33 -13.73 13.52
N PRO A 81 -24.62 -13.38 13.35
CA PRO A 81 -25.37 -12.76 14.43
C PRO A 81 -25.37 -13.73 15.64
N PRO A 82 -25.21 -13.22 16.87
CA PRO A 82 -25.24 -14.07 18.05
C PRO A 82 -26.56 -14.84 18.09
N LEU A 83 -26.47 -16.14 18.35
CA LEU A 83 -27.62 -17.01 18.56
C LEU A 83 -28.45 -16.41 19.71
N ILE A 84 -29.61 -15.84 19.41
CA ILE A 84 -30.57 -15.48 20.45
C ILE A 84 -31.11 -16.81 20.96
N THR A 85 -30.59 -17.28 22.10
CA THR A 85 -31.24 -18.33 22.88
C THR A 85 -32.57 -17.74 23.35
N THR A 86 -33.67 -18.20 22.75
CA THR A 86 -35.00 -18.01 23.31
C THR A 86 -35.04 -18.77 24.63
N GLU A 87 -34.68 -18.11 25.74
CA GLU A 87 -35.18 -18.55 27.04
C GLU A 87 -36.67 -18.22 27.08
N GLU A 88 -37.46 -19.23 26.73
CA GLU A 88 -38.88 -19.32 27.03
C GLU A 88 -39.07 -19.22 28.54
N LYS A 89 -39.29 -18.00 29.03
CA LYS A 89 -39.75 -17.75 30.39
C LYS A 89 -41.23 -18.09 30.49
N ASP A 90 -41.53 -19.38 30.56
CA ASP A 90 -42.80 -19.88 31.08
C ASP A 90 -42.91 -19.49 32.57
N LYS A 91 -43.56 -18.35 32.83
CA LYS A 91 -44.23 -18.06 34.10
C LYS A 91 -45.08 -16.79 34.02
N ARG A 92 -46.31 -16.94 33.54
CA ARG A 92 -47.58 -16.31 33.98
C ARG A 92 -48.67 -17.08 33.20
N VAL A 93 -49.54 -17.86 33.82
CA VAL A 93 -50.62 -17.48 34.75
C VAL A 93 -50.96 -18.69 35.63
#